data_AF-A0A2V5L6M9-F1
#
_entry.id   AF-A0A2V5L6M9-F1
#
_cell.length_a   1.000
_cell.length_b   1.000
_cell.length_c   1.000
_cell.angle_alpha   90.00
_cell.angle_beta   90.00
_cell.angle_gamma   90.00
#
_symmetry.space_group_name_H-M   'P 1'
#
loop_
_entity.id
_entity.type
_entity.pdbx_description
1 polymer ?
#
loop_
_entity_poly.entity_id
_entity_poly.type
_entity_poly.pdbx_seq_one_letter_code
_entity_poly.pdbx_strand_id
1 'polypeptide(L)'
;MTETELRMTDHELLALLSMTPTESAATTLALFRLGQHGDNELLKNAGITTLMVRGLAELQGDRIVPVDRCAVVGKVLSQAQEWLEISLTTPSTKHVLFTAGSNAGAVLLSLSPVGVHDIQPIESGSAMLALGLHLCSEYLAGAAEGLPATAVVKRLRVDQEPVVAQLTAVESGDWTLRSGDESEFAEETVSPDVALDRFEAVLSA
;
A
#
# COMPACT_ATOMS: atom_id res chain seq x y z
N MET A 1 -19.03 -4.21 10.13
CA MET A 1 -18.26 -4.42 8.90
C MET A 1 -19.12 -3.94 7.76
N THR A 2 -18.66 -2.95 7.01
CA THR A 2 -19.32 -2.59 5.75
C THR A 2 -19.25 -3.79 4.83
N GLU A 3 -20.28 -3.99 4.01
CA GLU A 3 -20.39 -5.16 3.16
C GLU A 3 -19.25 -5.29 2.16
N THR A 4 -18.32 -4.34 2.01
CA THR A 4 -17.31 -4.22 0.94
C THR A 4 -15.86 -4.56 1.35
N GLU A 5 -15.54 -4.62 2.64
CA GLU A 5 -14.16 -4.82 3.14
C GLU A 5 -13.75 -6.30 3.12
N LEU A 6 -12.57 -6.61 2.58
CA LEU A 6 -11.99 -7.95 2.61
C LEU A 6 -10.80 -7.97 3.59
N ARG A 7 -10.84 -8.90 4.55
CA ARG A 7 -9.69 -9.16 5.44
C ARG A 7 -8.88 -10.34 4.96
N MET A 8 -7.57 -10.17 4.83
CA MET A 8 -6.66 -11.24 4.43
C MET A 8 -5.45 -11.32 5.36
N THR A 9 -4.96 -12.52 5.59
CA THR A 9 -3.70 -12.72 6.32
C THR A 9 -2.48 -12.67 5.40
N ASP A 10 -1.28 -12.59 5.98
CA ASP A 10 -0.01 -12.73 5.25
C ASP A 10 0.02 -13.98 4.38
N HIS A 11 -0.34 -15.15 4.94
CA HIS A 11 -0.31 -16.42 4.21
C HIS A 11 -1.39 -16.50 3.12
N GLU A 12 -2.55 -15.89 3.32
CA GLU A 12 -3.58 -15.81 2.28
C GLU A 12 -3.17 -14.90 1.12
N LEU A 13 -2.54 -13.75 1.40
CA LEU A 13 -1.98 -12.87 0.36
C LEU A 13 -0.84 -13.55 -0.40
N LEU A 14 0.05 -14.23 0.33
CA LEU A 14 1.13 -15.03 -0.26
C LEU A 14 0.57 -16.11 -1.20
N ALA A 15 -0.42 -16.87 -0.75
CA ALA A 15 -1.07 -17.90 -1.55
C ALA A 15 -1.77 -17.31 -2.77
N LEU A 16 -2.55 -16.24 -2.59
CA LEU A 16 -3.29 -15.58 -3.66
C LEU A 16 -2.35 -15.11 -4.77
N LEU A 17 -1.24 -14.47 -4.42
CA LEU A 17 -0.24 -13.99 -5.39
C LEU A 17 0.57 -15.14 -6.02
N SER A 18 0.74 -16.26 -5.30
CA SER A 18 1.37 -17.47 -5.85
C SER A 18 0.51 -18.17 -6.91
N MET A 19 -0.81 -17.98 -6.90
CA MET A 19 -1.72 -18.55 -7.92
C MET A 19 -1.57 -17.86 -9.29
N THR A 20 -1.01 -16.66 -9.35
CA THR A 20 -0.77 -15.91 -10.59
C THR A 20 0.60 -15.24 -10.53
N PRO A 21 1.70 -16.01 -10.72
CA PRO A 21 3.05 -15.50 -10.55
C PRO A 21 3.42 -14.58 -11.72
N THR A 22 3.47 -13.28 -11.45
CA THR A 22 3.90 -12.22 -12.36
C THR A 22 4.97 -11.37 -11.70
N GLU A 23 5.65 -10.52 -12.47
CA GLU A 23 6.58 -9.53 -11.91
C GLU A 23 5.87 -8.57 -10.95
N SER A 24 4.66 -8.11 -11.28
CA SER A 24 3.84 -7.28 -10.38
C SER A 24 3.45 -7.99 -9.09
N ALA A 25 3.18 -9.31 -9.15
CA ALA A 25 2.93 -10.11 -7.96
C ALA A 25 4.19 -10.19 -7.08
N ALA A 26 5.37 -10.38 -7.68
CA ALA A 26 6.64 -10.38 -6.97
C ALA A 26 6.94 -9.01 -6.34
N THR A 27 6.72 -7.91 -7.05
CA THR A 27 6.84 -6.54 -6.52
C THR A 27 5.90 -6.32 -5.34
N THR A 28 4.64 -6.73 -5.46
CA THR A 28 3.66 -6.63 -4.36
C THR A 28 4.12 -7.42 -3.13
N LEU A 29 4.58 -8.66 -3.31
CA LEU A 29 5.13 -9.47 -2.22
C LEU A 29 6.37 -8.84 -1.58
N ALA A 30 7.24 -8.21 -2.37
CA ALA A 30 8.41 -7.51 -1.86
C ALA A 30 8.02 -6.31 -1.00
N LEU A 31 7.08 -5.48 -1.48
CA LEU A 31 6.55 -4.32 -0.75
C LEU A 31 5.90 -4.73 0.58
N PHE A 32 5.18 -5.86 0.59
CA PHE A 32 4.55 -6.36 1.82
C PHE A 32 5.52 -7.14 2.72
N ARG A 33 6.81 -7.25 2.34
CA ARG A 33 7.80 -8.07 3.05
C ARG A 33 7.30 -9.50 3.22
N LEU A 34 6.71 -10.06 2.17
CA LEU A 34 6.29 -11.45 2.07
C LEU A 34 7.16 -12.24 1.09
N GLY A 35 7.96 -11.55 0.26
CA GLY A 35 8.82 -12.17 -0.75
C GLY A 35 9.81 -13.19 -0.18
N GLN A 36 10.32 -12.98 1.05
CA GLN A 36 11.23 -13.93 1.70
C GLN A 36 10.57 -15.26 2.07
N HIS A 37 9.23 -15.35 2.01
CA HIS A 37 8.46 -16.56 2.26
C HIS A 37 7.95 -17.20 0.96
N GLY A 38 8.35 -16.68 -0.20
CA GLY A 38 7.94 -17.13 -1.53
C GLY A 38 8.22 -18.60 -1.83
N ASP A 39 9.20 -19.23 -1.18
CA ASP A 39 9.52 -20.66 -1.36
C ASP A 39 8.98 -21.56 -0.23
N ASN A 40 8.26 -20.98 0.74
CA ASN A 40 7.73 -21.73 1.86
C ASN A 40 6.39 -22.40 1.50
N GLU A 41 6.48 -23.61 0.97
CA GLU A 41 5.33 -24.43 0.58
C GLU A 41 4.34 -24.68 1.72
N LEU A 42 4.80 -24.76 2.97
CA LEU A 42 3.91 -24.93 4.12
C LEU A 42 3.02 -23.70 4.32
N LEU A 43 3.59 -22.48 4.23
CA LEU A 43 2.83 -21.24 4.34
C LEU A 43 1.87 -21.04 3.17
N LYS A 44 2.29 -21.38 1.95
CA LYS A 44 1.40 -21.34 0.77
C LYS A 44 0.21 -22.27 0.95
N ASN A 45 0.44 -23.53 1.36
CA ASN A 45 -0.62 -24.50 1.56
C ASN A 45 -1.57 -24.06 2.70
N ALA A 46 -1.05 -23.44 3.77
CA ALA A 46 -1.88 -22.84 4.81
C ALA A 46 -2.74 -21.70 4.25
N GLY A 47 -2.19 -20.85 3.39
CA GLY A 47 -2.91 -19.78 2.69
C GLY A 47 -4.04 -20.31 1.82
N ILE A 48 -3.72 -21.25 0.93
CA ILE A 48 -4.66 -21.90 0.02
C ILE A 48 -5.82 -22.53 0.81
N THR A 49 -5.51 -23.33 1.84
CA THR A 49 -6.54 -24.01 2.63
C THR A 49 -7.41 -23.02 3.40
N THR A 50 -6.84 -21.93 3.92
CA THR A 50 -7.61 -20.87 4.60
C THR A 50 -8.55 -20.17 3.61
N LEU A 51 -8.08 -19.81 2.42
CA LEU A 51 -8.92 -19.24 1.36
C LEU A 51 -10.10 -20.15 1.00
N MET A 52 -9.86 -21.46 0.87
CA MET A 52 -10.91 -22.43 0.57
C MET A 52 -11.93 -22.55 1.72
N VAL A 53 -11.46 -22.68 2.96
CA VAL A 53 -12.35 -22.79 4.14
C VAL A 53 -13.23 -21.55 4.30
N ARG A 54 -12.70 -20.37 3.92
CA ARG A 54 -13.44 -19.10 3.95
C ARG A 54 -14.32 -18.86 2.72
N GLY A 55 -14.34 -19.78 1.75
CA GLY A 55 -15.09 -19.61 0.50
C GLY A 55 -14.55 -18.49 -0.40
N LEU A 56 -13.27 -18.14 -0.27
CA LEU A 56 -12.57 -17.15 -1.08
C LEU A 56 -11.76 -17.77 -2.22
N ALA A 57 -11.66 -19.10 -2.25
CA ALA A 57 -11.14 -19.89 -3.36
C ALA A 57 -11.91 -21.20 -3.48
N GLU A 58 -11.92 -21.77 -4.68
CA GLU A 58 -12.57 -23.05 -4.97
C GLU A 58 -11.70 -23.93 -5.88
N LEU A 59 -12.05 -25.23 -5.93
CA LEU A 59 -11.44 -26.16 -6.86
C LEU A 59 -12.18 -26.08 -8.20
N GLN A 60 -11.50 -25.63 -9.24
CA GLN A 60 -11.99 -25.64 -10.62
C GLN A 60 -11.16 -26.64 -11.43
N GLY A 61 -11.70 -27.86 -11.57
CA GLY A 61 -10.97 -28.97 -12.18
C GLY A 61 -9.82 -29.45 -11.28
N ASP A 62 -8.59 -29.31 -11.75
CA ASP A 62 -7.35 -29.66 -11.03
C ASP A 62 -6.65 -28.43 -10.41
N ARG A 63 -7.25 -27.23 -10.52
CA ARG A 63 -6.67 -25.98 -10.04
C ARG A 63 -7.51 -25.36 -8.94
N ILE A 64 -6.83 -24.71 -8.00
CA ILE A 64 -7.48 -23.87 -7.00
C ILE A 64 -7.45 -22.43 -7.53
N VAL A 65 -8.61 -21.80 -7.61
CA VAL A 65 -8.79 -20.45 -8.15
C VAL A 65 -9.47 -19.56 -7.13
N PRO A 66 -9.08 -18.28 -7.00
CA PRO A 66 -9.80 -17.34 -6.16
C PRO A 66 -11.17 -17.03 -6.76
N VAL A 67 -12.15 -16.72 -5.91
CA VAL A 67 -13.52 -16.40 -6.33
C VAL A 67 -13.97 -15.02 -5.84
N ASP A 68 -15.04 -14.50 -6.45
CA ASP A 68 -15.67 -13.23 -6.11
C ASP A 68 -14.65 -12.09 -5.92
N ARG A 69 -14.64 -11.49 -4.73
CA ARG A 69 -13.78 -10.34 -4.39
C ARG A 69 -12.33 -10.72 -4.25
N CYS A 70 -12.05 -11.96 -3.83
CA CYS A 70 -10.68 -12.48 -3.77
C CYS A 70 -10.07 -12.56 -5.17
N ALA A 71 -10.87 -12.93 -6.18
CA ALA A 71 -10.43 -12.95 -7.57
C ALA A 71 -10.08 -11.54 -8.07
N VAL A 72 -10.89 -10.54 -7.71
CA VAL A 72 -10.62 -9.13 -8.04
C VAL A 72 -9.33 -8.65 -7.38
N VAL A 73 -9.16 -8.86 -6.07
CA VAL A 73 -7.95 -8.47 -5.34
C VAL A 73 -6.72 -9.16 -5.93
N GLY A 74 -6.78 -10.47 -6.17
CA GLY A 74 -5.69 -11.24 -6.76
C GLY A 74 -5.30 -10.72 -8.13
N LYS A 75 -6.29 -10.38 -8.97
CA LYS A 75 -6.06 -9.78 -10.28
C LYS A 75 -5.46 -8.38 -10.20
N VAL A 76 -5.96 -7.52 -9.30
CA VAL A 76 -5.41 -6.16 -9.12
C VAL A 76 -3.94 -6.23 -8.72
N LEU A 77 -3.62 -7.01 -7.69
CA LEU A 77 -2.26 -7.10 -7.16
C LEU A 77 -1.28 -7.78 -8.13
N SER A 78 -1.70 -8.85 -8.80
CA SER A 78 -0.85 -9.57 -9.78
C SER A 78 -0.70 -8.83 -11.12
N GLN A 79 -1.48 -7.78 -11.37
CA GLN A 79 -1.38 -6.96 -12.59
C GLN A 79 -1.12 -5.50 -12.29
N ALA A 80 -0.73 -5.18 -11.05
CA ALA A 80 -0.49 -3.81 -10.63
C ALA A 80 0.61 -3.16 -11.48
N GLN A 81 0.36 -1.91 -11.87
CA GLN A 81 1.26 -1.07 -12.64
C GLN A 81 1.77 0.11 -11.82
N GLU A 82 1.13 0.37 -10.69
CA GLU A 82 1.46 1.46 -9.79
C GLU A 82 1.16 1.06 -8.34
N TRP A 83 2.03 1.48 -7.43
CA TRP A 83 1.90 1.28 -6.00
C TRP A 83 2.22 2.57 -5.25
N LEU A 84 1.53 2.81 -4.13
CA LEU A 84 1.91 3.80 -3.14
C LEU A 84 2.15 3.07 -1.82
N GLU A 85 3.30 3.30 -1.20
CA GLU A 85 3.53 3.00 0.22
C GLU A 85 3.41 4.32 0.98
N ILE A 86 2.47 4.38 1.91
CA ILE A 86 2.14 5.59 2.68
C ILE A 86 2.43 5.27 4.15
N SER A 87 3.43 5.92 4.72
CA SER A 87 3.74 5.84 6.14
C SER A 87 3.35 7.13 6.84
N LEU A 88 2.52 7.02 7.87
CA LEU A 88 2.07 8.13 8.71
C LEU A 88 2.58 7.89 10.13
N THR A 89 3.35 8.81 10.68
CA THR A 89 4.00 8.64 11.99
C THR A 89 3.84 9.89 12.86
N THR A 90 3.48 9.68 14.12
CA THR A 90 3.52 10.67 15.21
C THR A 90 4.41 10.13 16.34
N PRO A 91 4.61 10.85 17.46
CA PRO A 91 5.33 10.30 18.60
C PRO A 91 4.69 9.06 19.22
N SER A 92 3.38 8.84 19.02
CA SER A 92 2.65 7.75 19.68
C SER A 92 2.10 6.68 18.73
N THR A 93 2.07 6.94 17.42
CA THR A 93 1.50 6.01 16.43
C THR A 93 2.33 5.91 15.17
N LYS A 94 2.13 4.78 14.49
CA LYS A 94 2.65 4.52 13.16
C LYS A 94 1.62 3.74 12.36
N HIS A 95 1.21 4.28 11.23
CA HIS A 95 0.34 3.62 10.26
C HIS A 95 1.11 3.42 8.96
N VAL A 96 0.94 2.24 8.37
CA VAL A 96 1.48 1.95 7.04
C VAL A 96 0.34 1.45 6.18
N LEU A 97 0.04 2.22 5.15
CA LEU A 97 -0.99 1.95 4.16
C LEU A 97 -0.31 1.69 2.82
N PHE A 98 -0.91 0.82 2.02
CA PHE A 98 -0.45 0.55 0.67
C PHE A 98 -1.59 0.69 -0.31
N THR A 99 -1.34 1.27 -1.47
CA THR A 99 -2.26 1.15 -2.59
C THR A 99 -1.61 0.38 -3.72
N ALA A 100 -2.42 -0.33 -4.49
CA ALA A 100 -2.00 -0.98 -5.71
C ALA A 100 -3.07 -0.76 -6.79
N GLY A 101 -2.65 -0.29 -7.96
CA GLY A 101 -3.52 0.03 -9.07
C GLY A 101 -3.17 -0.75 -10.33
N SER A 102 -4.19 -1.26 -11.03
CA SER A 102 -4.08 -1.89 -12.34
C SER A 102 -5.26 -1.51 -13.23
N ASN A 103 -5.25 -1.99 -14.48
CA ASN A 103 -6.40 -1.88 -15.39
C ASN A 103 -7.65 -2.63 -14.89
N ALA A 104 -7.51 -3.53 -13.91
CA ALA A 104 -8.64 -4.24 -13.30
C ALA A 104 -9.28 -3.47 -12.13
N GLY A 105 -8.66 -2.39 -11.66
CA GLY A 105 -9.11 -1.60 -10.51
C GLY A 105 -7.95 -1.25 -9.58
N ALA A 106 -8.26 -0.69 -8.41
CA ALA A 106 -7.28 -0.38 -7.39
C ALA A 106 -7.77 -0.79 -6.00
N VAL A 107 -6.83 -1.04 -5.10
CA VAL A 107 -7.11 -1.40 -3.70
C VAL A 107 -6.22 -0.59 -2.76
N LEU A 108 -6.77 -0.25 -1.59
CA LEU A 108 -6.07 0.22 -0.41
C LEU A 108 -5.94 -0.95 0.57
N LEU A 109 -4.74 -1.16 1.10
CA LEU A 109 -4.42 -2.14 2.12
C LEU A 109 -3.91 -1.43 3.36
N SER A 110 -4.51 -1.71 4.51
CA SER A 110 -3.98 -1.31 5.82
C SER A 110 -3.15 -2.46 6.37
N LEU A 111 -1.82 -2.29 6.46
CA LEU A 111 -0.97 -3.37 6.95
C LEU A 111 -0.91 -3.38 8.47
N SER A 112 -1.37 -4.49 9.06
CA SER A 112 -1.27 -4.71 10.49
C SER A 112 0.03 -5.44 10.85
N PRO A 113 0.67 -5.08 11.98
CA PRO A 113 1.85 -5.80 12.48
C PRO A 113 1.55 -7.24 12.92
N VAL A 114 0.27 -7.62 13.07
CA VAL A 114 -0.12 -9.00 13.41
C VAL A 114 -0.47 -9.87 12.19
N GLY A 115 -0.19 -9.40 10.98
CA GLY A 115 -0.36 -10.19 9.75
C GLY A 115 -1.81 -10.40 9.31
N VAL A 116 -2.69 -9.45 9.66
CA VAL A 116 -4.11 -9.42 9.23
C VAL A 116 -4.40 -8.04 8.63
N HIS A 117 -4.72 -7.99 7.36
CA HIS A 117 -4.80 -6.77 6.57
C HIS A 117 -6.22 -6.50 6.14
N ASP A 118 -6.64 -5.25 6.28
CA ASP A 118 -7.89 -4.77 5.70
C ASP A 118 -7.63 -4.32 4.27
N ILE A 119 -8.44 -4.81 3.33
CA ILE A 119 -8.36 -4.51 1.91
C ILE A 119 -9.67 -3.89 1.46
N GLN A 120 -9.58 -2.70 0.88
CA GLN A 120 -10.72 -1.92 0.44
C GLN A 120 -10.54 -1.53 -1.03
N PRO A 121 -11.58 -1.69 -1.88
CA PRO A 121 -11.52 -1.19 -3.24
C PRO A 121 -11.51 0.35 -3.22
N ILE A 122 -10.70 0.93 -4.10
CA ILE A 122 -10.59 2.38 -4.30
C ILE A 122 -10.67 2.70 -5.80
N GLU A 123 -10.82 3.98 -6.11
CA GLU A 123 -10.73 4.46 -7.49
C GLU A 123 -9.27 4.41 -7.98
N SER A 124 -9.08 4.01 -9.23
CA SER A 124 -7.75 3.80 -9.84
C SER A 124 -7.19 5.06 -10.52
N GLY A 125 -5.94 4.99 -10.97
CA GLY A 125 -5.28 6.09 -11.67
C GLY A 125 -4.99 7.28 -10.76
N SER A 126 -5.29 8.50 -11.22
CA SER A 126 -5.01 9.72 -10.47
C SER A 126 -5.71 9.79 -9.11
N ALA A 127 -6.86 9.14 -8.97
CA ALA A 127 -7.60 9.09 -7.71
C ALA A 127 -6.84 8.35 -6.60
N MET A 128 -5.94 7.41 -6.96
CA MET A 128 -5.12 6.68 -6.00
C MET A 128 -4.10 7.61 -5.31
N LEU A 129 -3.40 8.43 -6.09
CA LEU A 129 -2.48 9.44 -5.55
C LEU A 129 -3.26 10.51 -4.76
N ALA A 130 -4.39 10.97 -5.29
CA ALA A 130 -5.24 11.94 -4.60
C ALA A 130 -5.71 11.43 -3.22
N LEU A 131 -6.09 10.14 -3.13
CA LEU A 131 -6.43 9.51 -1.86
C LEU A 131 -5.23 9.50 -0.90
N GLY A 132 -4.04 9.10 -1.36
CA GLY A 132 -2.84 9.09 -0.54
C GLY A 132 -2.49 10.48 0.00
N LEU A 133 -2.54 11.51 -0.87
CA LEU A 133 -2.33 12.91 -0.50
C LEU A 133 -3.37 13.41 0.49
N HIS A 134 -4.65 13.05 0.29
CA HIS A 134 -5.71 13.40 1.22
C HIS A 134 -5.46 12.81 2.61
N LEU A 135 -5.09 11.53 2.71
CA LEU A 135 -4.75 10.89 3.98
C LEU A 135 -3.56 11.55 4.66
N CYS A 136 -2.51 11.89 3.91
CA CYS A 136 -1.35 12.62 4.42
C CYS A 136 -1.74 14.01 4.93
N SER A 137 -2.56 14.75 4.17
CA SER A 137 -3.04 16.08 4.55
C SER A 137 -3.83 16.04 5.85
N GLU A 138 -4.82 15.15 5.96
CA GLU A 138 -5.63 15.01 7.19
C GLU A 138 -4.76 14.62 8.38
N TYR A 139 -3.79 13.73 8.18
CA TYR A 139 -2.90 13.28 9.25
C TYR A 139 -1.97 14.41 9.75
N LEU A 140 -1.37 15.17 8.82
CA LEU A 140 -0.46 16.27 9.14
C LEU A 140 -1.19 17.47 9.74
N ALA A 141 -2.34 17.85 9.18
CA ALA A 141 -3.13 18.98 9.65
C ALA A 141 -3.83 18.68 10.98
N GLY A 142 -4.33 17.45 11.13
CA GLY A 142 -5.00 17.03 12.35
C GLY A 142 -4.02 16.83 13.51
N ALA A 143 -2.86 16.20 13.24
CA ALA A 143 -1.81 15.88 14.21
C ALA A 143 -2.34 15.43 15.58
N ALA A 144 -3.45 14.68 15.58
CA ALA A 144 -4.26 14.42 16.78
C ALA A 144 -3.48 13.69 17.89
N GLU A 145 -2.43 12.99 17.50
CA GLU A 145 -1.56 12.16 18.33
C GLU A 145 -0.23 12.86 18.67
N GLY A 146 -0.12 14.14 18.32
CA GLY A 146 1.00 15.03 18.63
C GLY A 146 1.90 15.33 17.45
N LEU A 147 2.77 16.32 17.66
CA LEU A 147 3.83 16.72 16.75
C LEU A 147 5.20 16.26 17.29
N PRO A 148 6.19 15.98 16.43
CA PRO A 148 6.15 16.08 14.97
C PRO A 148 5.27 14.99 14.33
N ALA A 149 4.51 15.37 13.31
CA ALA A 149 3.76 14.44 12.47
C ALA A 149 4.48 14.33 11.13
N THR A 150 4.70 13.10 10.65
CA THR A 150 5.42 12.83 9.40
C THR A 150 4.57 11.96 8.49
N ALA A 151 4.44 12.39 7.24
CA ALA A 151 3.90 11.60 6.15
C ALA A 151 5.02 11.28 5.17
N VAL A 152 5.16 10.01 4.81
CA VAL A 152 6.09 9.54 3.77
C VAL A 152 5.27 8.82 2.72
N VAL A 153 5.44 9.19 1.46
CA VAL A 153 4.86 8.47 0.33
C VAL A 153 6.00 8.01 -0.57
N LYS A 154 6.08 6.71 -0.81
CA LYS A 154 6.90 6.12 -1.86
C LYS A 154 5.99 5.66 -2.98
N ARG A 155 6.18 6.20 -4.17
CA ARG A 155 5.44 5.86 -5.39
C ARG A 155 6.31 5.00 -6.29
N LEU A 156 5.78 3.84 -6.67
CA LEU A 156 6.41 2.94 -7.63
C LEU A 156 5.51 2.84 -8.85
N ARG A 157 6.09 2.94 -10.05
CA ARG A 157 5.41 2.70 -11.32
C ARG A 157 6.27 1.75 -12.14
N VAL A 158 5.62 0.86 -12.89
CA VAL A 158 6.32 -0.04 -13.82
C VAL A 158 7.13 0.81 -14.82
N ASP A 159 8.37 0.38 -15.06
CA ASP A 159 9.33 1.04 -15.97
C ASP A 159 9.70 2.49 -15.61
N GLN A 160 9.54 2.88 -14.34
CA GLN A 160 9.92 4.21 -13.86
C GLN A 160 10.69 4.11 -12.54
N GLU A 161 11.57 5.08 -12.30
CA GLU A 161 12.28 5.19 -11.04
C GLU A 161 11.30 5.47 -9.89
N PRO A 162 11.48 4.85 -8.71
CA PRO A 162 10.68 5.17 -7.54
C PRO A 162 10.85 6.63 -7.13
N VAL A 163 9.75 7.27 -6.74
CA VAL A 163 9.75 8.61 -6.17
C VAL A 163 9.42 8.51 -4.70
N VAL A 164 10.25 9.08 -3.84
CA VAL A 164 9.99 9.16 -2.40
C VAL A 164 9.87 10.62 -2.00
N ALA A 165 8.79 10.93 -1.29
CA ALA A 165 8.60 12.22 -0.65
C ALA A 165 8.27 12.01 0.83
N GLN A 166 8.83 12.86 1.69
CA GLN A 166 8.52 12.93 3.11
C GLN A 166 8.18 14.37 3.48
N LEU A 167 7.05 14.58 4.13
CA LEU A 167 6.66 15.87 4.69
C LEU A 167 6.51 15.74 6.21
N THR A 168 7.23 16.58 6.95
CA THR A 168 7.21 16.61 8.41
C THR A 168 6.69 17.95 8.92
N ALA A 169 5.57 17.90 9.63
CA ALA A 169 5.00 19.01 10.36
C ALA A 169 5.58 19.09 11.79
N VAL A 170 5.89 20.29 12.26
CA VAL A 170 6.46 20.58 13.58
C VAL A 170 5.73 21.74 14.25
N GLU A 171 5.84 21.86 15.58
CA GLU A 171 5.20 22.95 16.33
C GLU A 171 5.80 24.34 16.04
N SER A 172 7.07 24.38 15.64
CA SER A 172 7.89 25.61 15.60
C SER A 172 7.66 26.53 14.40
N GLY A 173 6.77 26.17 13.48
CA GLY A 173 6.49 26.96 12.27
C GLY A 173 6.65 26.12 11.00
N ASP A 174 7.61 26.48 10.15
CA ASP A 174 7.80 25.88 8.83
C ASP A 174 8.01 24.36 8.90
N TRP A 175 7.51 23.68 7.87
CA TRP A 175 7.59 22.24 7.72
C TRP A 175 8.84 21.86 6.93
N THR A 176 9.21 20.59 6.99
CA THR A 176 10.35 20.04 6.24
C THR A 176 9.84 19.10 5.17
N LEU A 177 10.13 19.40 3.90
CA LEU A 177 9.92 18.51 2.77
C LEU A 177 11.26 17.87 2.40
N ARG A 178 11.26 16.55 2.28
CA ARG A 178 12.38 15.77 1.74
C ARG A 178 11.91 15.00 0.52
N SER A 179 12.70 15.01 -0.55
CA SER A 179 12.38 14.33 -1.79
C SER A 179 13.62 13.78 -2.47
N GLY A 180 13.48 12.64 -3.15
CA GLY A 180 14.56 12.04 -3.93
C GLY A 180 14.38 10.54 -4.10
N ASP A 181 15.49 9.85 -4.24
CA ASP A 181 15.56 8.39 -4.19
C ASP A 181 15.85 7.90 -2.75
N GLU A 182 15.82 6.58 -2.52
CA GLU A 182 16.05 6.03 -1.17
C GLU A 182 17.45 6.31 -0.61
N SER A 183 18.41 6.75 -1.43
CA SER A 183 19.80 7.00 -1.07
C SER A 183 20.18 8.49 -0.96
N GLU A 184 19.55 9.36 -1.74
CA GLU A 184 19.83 10.79 -1.78
C GLU A 184 18.53 11.60 -1.67
N PHE A 185 18.38 12.30 -0.55
CA PHE A 185 17.26 13.21 -0.33
C PHE A 185 17.72 14.66 -0.40
N ALA A 186 17.07 15.44 -1.26
CA ALA A 186 17.04 16.89 -1.12
C ALA A 186 16.12 17.24 0.05
N GLU A 187 16.54 18.18 0.89
CA GLU A 187 15.74 18.68 2.01
C GLU A 187 15.51 20.18 1.81
N GLU A 188 14.25 20.60 1.99
CA GLU A 188 13.87 22.00 1.97
C GLU A 188 12.89 22.34 3.10
N THR A 189 12.99 23.57 3.58
CA THR A 189 12.02 24.17 4.51
C THR A 189 10.90 24.80 3.71
N VAL A 190 9.66 24.44 4.01
CA VAL A 190 8.46 24.89 3.30
C VAL A 190 7.45 25.47 4.29
N SER A 191 6.80 26.57 3.90
CA SER A 191 5.72 27.12 4.72
C SER A 191 4.47 26.22 4.67
N PRO A 192 3.69 26.12 5.75
CA PRO A 192 2.56 25.18 5.81
C PRO A 192 1.49 25.41 4.73
N ASP A 193 1.33 26.65 4.25
CA ASP A 193 0.35 27.04 3.24
C ASP A 193 0.65 26.51 1.83
N VAL A 194 1.91 26.15 1.54
CA VAL A 194 2.33 25.59 0.24
C VAL A 194 2.90 24.17 0.36
N ALA A 195 3.07 23.66 1.58
CA ALA A 195 3.75 22.40 1.85
C ALA A 195 3.10 21.20 1.13
N LEU A 196 1.77 21.13 1.13
CA LEU A 196 1.02 20.04 0.48
C LEU A 196 1.10 20.12 -1.04
N ASP A 197 0.98 21.31 -1.63
CA ASP A 197 1.12 21.52 -3.08
C ASP A 197 2.52 21.11 -3.56
N ARG A 198 3.56 21.42 -2.77
CA ARG A 198 4.94 21.00 -3.05
C ARG A 198 5.10 19.49 -2.95
N PHE A 199 4.52 18.88 -1.91
CA PHE A 199 4.54 17.43 -1.70
C PHE A 199 3.88 16.68 -2.86
N GLU A 200 2.71 17.15 -3.32
CA GLU A 200 2.03 16.62 -4.49
C GLU A 200 2.85 16.79 -5.78
N ALA A 201 3.47 17.96 -5.97
CA ALA A 201 4.30 18.23 -7.15
C ALA A 201 5.48 17.27 -7.26
N VAL A 202 6.12 16.93 -6.13
CA VAL A 202 7.19 15.91 -6.08
C VAL A 202 6.64 14.54 -6.49
N LEU A 203 5.53 14.11 -5.90
CA LEU A 203 4.98 12.78 -6.13
C LEU A 203 4.36 12.60 -7.53
N SER A 204 4.02 13.70 -8.19
CA SER A 204 3.43 13.71 -9.53
C SER A 204 4.46 13.73 -10.67
N ALA A 205 5.72 14.02 -10.37
CA ALA A 205 6.83 13.96 -11.32
C ALA A 205 7.01 12.54 -11.91
#